data_AF-A0A1H2S7E8-F1
#
_entry.id   AF-A0A1H2S7E8-F1
#
_cell.length_a   1.000
_cell.length_b   1.000
_cell.length_c   1.000
_cell.angle_alpha   90.00
_cell.angle_beta   90.00
_cell.angle_gamma   90.00
#
_symmetry.space_group_name_H-M   'P 1'
#
loop_
_entity.id
_entity.type
_entity.pdbx_description
1 polymer ?
#
loop_
_entity_poly.entity_id
_entity_poly.type
_entity_poly.pdbx_seq_one_letter_code
_entity_poly.pdbx_strand_id
1 'polypeptide(L)'
;MMTQRRYALACLFAVLLAGCSQAPVIPPPGYLLPGATAIGAHSVTVEVRLAGYLDQGGIVYQLSNSELHLARQHRWAEPLDSQLERSLHAALASHDLPDSGQLVVSLSQFQGVQSDGGDQAVIRGVWLFSKAGEAPRQGTISWQAPVPADGYPTLVETLDRGWQDTARVIVSGLEQ
;
A
#
# COMPACT_ATOMS: atom_id res chain seq x y z
N MET A 1 63.22 -33.96 -1.54
CA MET A 1 62.44 -33.16 -2.51
C MET A 1 61.00 -33.63 -2.73
N MET A 2 60.61 -34.90 -2.49
CA MET A 2 59.23 -35.37 -2.73
C MET A 2 58.18 -34.92 -1.70
N THR A 3 58.54 -34.72 -0.43
CA THR A 3 57.61 -34.31 0.65
C THR A 3 57.17 -32.85 0.52
N GLN A 4 58.07 -31.93 0.15
CA GLN A 4 57.77 -30.52 -0.11
C GLN A 4 56.73 -30.30 -1.23
N ARG A 5 56.77 -31.14 -2.27
CA ARG A 5 55.84 -31.07 -3.41
C ARG A 5 54.42 -31.51 -3.05
N ARG A 6 54.28 -32.37 -2.02
CA ARG A 6 52.98 -32.83 -1.48
C ARG A 6 52.32 -31.76 -0.61
N TYR A 7 53.09 -31.04 0.21
CA TYR A 7 52.57 -29.91 1.00
C TYR A 7 52.18 -28.71 0.12
N ALA A 8 52.95 -28.43 -0.93
CA ALA A 8 52.60 -27.39 -1.90
C ALA A 8 51.27 -27.67 -2.64
N LEU A 9 51.01 -28.93 -3.00
CA LEU A 9 49.75 -29.33 -3.62
C LEU A 9 48.55 -29.23 -2.66
N ALA A 10 48.76 -29.57 -1.38
CA ALA A 10 47.72 -29.49 -0.35
C ALA A 10 47.33 -28.04 -0.02
N CYS A 11 48.30 -27.12 0.03
CA CYS A 11 48.02 -25.69 0.22
C CYS A 11 47.27 -25.09 -0.98
N LEU A 12 47.57 -25.50 -2.21
CA LEU A 12 46.86 -25.02 -3.41
C LEU A 12 45.39 -25.47 -3.42
N PHE A 13 45.08 -26.67 -2.91
CA PHE A 13 43.72 -27.18 -2.82
C PHE A 13 42.88 -26.48 -1.73
N ALA A 14 43.50 -26.08 -0.62
CA ALA A 14 42.83 -25.33 0.45
C ALA A 14 42.44 -23.90 0.03
N VAL A 15 43.21 -23.26 -0.85
CA VAL A 15 42.91 -21.91 -1.39
C VAL A 15 41.75 -21.95 -2.39
N LEU A 16 41.56 -23.06 -3.11
CA LEU A 16 40.48 -23.20 -4.09
C LEU A 16 39.08 -23.39 -3.46
N LEU A 17 38.99 -23.68 -2.17
CA LEU A 17 37.73 -23.85 -1.43
C LEU A 17 37.22 -22.56 -0.76
N ALA A 18 37.98 -21.45 -0.82
CA ALA A 18 37.59 -20.15 -0.27
C ALA A 18 36.76 -19.29 -1.24
N GLY A 19 35.96 -19.91 -2.11
CA GLY A 19 35.00 -19.21 -2.95
C GLY A 19 33.73 -18.90 -2.16
N CYS A 20 33.61 -17.69 -1.60
CA CYS A 20 32.36 -17.23 -1.02
C CYS A 20 31.30 -17.11 -2.12
N SER A 21 30.44 -18.12 -2.27
CA SER A 21 29.22 -18.02 -3.09
C SER A 21 28.20 -17.15 -2.37
N GLN A 22 28.41 -15.83 -2.38
CA GLN A 22 27.42 -14.91 -1.86
C GLN A 22 26.39 -14.67 -2.97
N ALA A 23 25.27 -15.40 -2.88
CA ALA A 23 24.14 -15.18 -3.77
C ALA A 23 23.65 -13.72 -3.61
N PRO A 24 23.25 -13.03 -4.70
CA PRO A 24 22.70 -11.68 -4.60
C PRO A 24 21.48 -11.68 -3.65
N VAL A 25 21.51 -10.82 -2.63
CA VAL A 25 20.35 -10.59 -1.76
C VAL A 25 19.36 -9.74 -2.57
N ILE A 26 18.35 -10.39 -3.15
CA ILE A 26 17.27 -9.70 -3.86
C ILE A 26 16.30 -9.14 -2.81
N PRO A 27 16.10 -7.81 -2.72
CA PRO A 27 15.14 -7.25 -1.78
C PRO A 27 13.72 -7.70 -2.15
N PRO A 28 12.82 -7.88 -1.16
CA PRO A 28 11.44 -8.23 -1.43
C PRO A 28 10.77 -7.15 -2.31
N PRO A 29 9.81 -7.54 -3.17
CA PRO A 29 9.10 -6.59 -4.02
C PRO A 29 8.32 -5.57 -3.19
N GLY A 30 8.39 -4.30 -3.60
CA GLY A 30 7.54 -3.24 -3.10
C GLY A 30 6.26 -3.13 -3.93
N TYR A 31 5.13 -2.91 -3.28
CA TYR A 31 3.83 -2.74 -3.92
C TYR A 31 3.48 -1.26 -4.07
N LEU A 32 2.96 -0.90 -5.24
CA LEU A 32 2.33 0.38 -5.49
C LEU A 32 0.87 0.14 -5.85
N LEU A 33 -0.01 1.04 -5.41
CA LEU A 33 -1.38 1.12 -5.92
C LEU A 33 -1.34 1.62 -7.38
N PRO A 34 -1.85 0.86 -8.37
CA PRO A 34 -1.89 1.30 -9.76
C PRO A 34 -2.47 2.72 -9.95
N GLY A 35 -3.55 3.07 -9.25
CA GLY A 35 -4.18 4.39 -9.30
C GLY A 35 -3.32 5.53 -8.75
N ALA A 36 -2.33 5.24 -7.90
CA ALA A 36 -1.41 6.24 -7.34
C ALA A 36 -0.30 6.68 -8.34
N THR A 37 -0.24 6.05 -9.51
CA THR A 37 0.68 6.42 -10.60
C THR A 37 0.10 7.48 -11.54
N ALA A 38 -1.21 7.75 -11.43
CA ALA A 38 -1.86 8.81 -12.19
C ALA A 38 -1.38 10.19 -11.70
N ILE A 39 -1.22 11.11 -12.66
CA ILE A 39 -0.82 12.50 -12.39
C ILE A 39 -2.05 13.38 -12.55
N GLY A 40 -2.36 14.15 -11.51
CA GLY A 40 -3.40 15.17 -11.55
C GLY A 40 -3.09 16.28 -10.55
N ALA A 41 -3.40 17.51 -10.93
CA ALA A 41 -3.26 18.68 -10.07
C ALA A 41 -4.64 19.30 -9.83
N HIS A 42 -4.94 19.61 -8.58
CA HIS A 42 -6.18 20.25 -8.18
C HIS A 42 -5.96 21.20 -7.01
N SER A 43 -6.81 22.23 -6.86
CA SER A 43 -6.69 23.26 -5.81
C SER A 43 -7.10 22.79 -4.42
N VAL A 44 -7.78 21.64 -4.31
CA VAL A 44 -8.07 21.00 -3.03
C VAL A 44 -6.79 20.38 -2.46
N THR A 45 -6.45 20.74 -1.23
CA THR A 45 -5.40 20.08 -0.45
C THR A 45 -5.94 18.78 0.12
N VAL A 46 -5.24 17.67 -0.08
CA VAL A 46 -5.62 16.35 0.42
C VAL A 46 -4.66 15.92 1.52
N GLU A 47 -5.20 15.38 2.61
CA GLU A 47 -4.45 14.75 3.69
C GLU A 47 -5.08 13.38 4.01
N VAL A 48 -4.29 12.31 3.96
CA VAL A 48 -4.74 10.98 4.36
C VAL A 48 -4.11 10.58 5.69
N ARG A 49 -4.96 10.30 6.68
CA ARG A 49 -4.56 9.81 8.00
C ARG A 49 -4.85 8.33 8.11
N LEU A 50 -3.87 7.57 8.56
CA LEU A 50 -3.98 6.13 8.73
C LEU A 50 -4.02 5.75 10.21
N ALA A 51 -4.77 4.70 10.54
CA ALA A 51 -4.58 4.01 11.80
C ALA A 51 -3.11 3.52 11.91
N GLY A 52 -2.50 3.64 13.08
CA GLY A 52 -1.05 3.46 13.24
C GLY A 52 -0.50 2.07 12.85
N TYR A 53 -1.35 1.04 12.73
CA TYR A 53 -0.91 -0.28 12.24
C TYR A 53 -0.78 -0.33 10.71
N LEU A 54 -1.52 0.51 9.97
CA LEU A 54 -1.44 0.63 8.51
C LEU A 54 -0.18 1.39 8.07
N ASP A 55 0.34 2.27 8.93
CA ASP A 55 1.52 3.12 8.66
C ASP A 55 2.87 2.41 8.93
N GLN A 56 2.84 1.09 9.16
CA GLN A 56 4.08 0.32 9.38
C GLN A 56 4.73 -0.17 8.07
N GLY A 57 4.12 0.15 6.93
CA GLY A 57 4.61 -0.13 5.59
C GLY A 57 4.43 -1.57 5.09
N GLY A 58 4.04 -2.51 5.95
CA GLY A 58 3.64 -3.86 5.52
C GLY A 58 2.20 -3.88 5.00
N ILE A 59 1.90 -4.71 4.00
CA ILE A 59 0.50 -5.00 3.66
C ILE A 59 -0.13 -5.74 4.85
N VAL A 60 -1.31 -5.29 5.27
CA VAL A 60 -1.99 -5.82 6.44
C VAL A 60 -3.01 -6.87 6.03
N TYR A 61 -3.01 -7.96 6.78
CA TYR A 61 -4.00 -9.02 6.72
C TYR A 61 -4.64 -9.22 8.08
N GLN A 62 -5.95 -9.32 8.14
CA GLN A 62 -6.66 -9.69 9.34
C GLN A 62 -6.96 -11.19 9.30
N LEU A 63 -6.40 -11.93 10.25
CA LEU A 63 -6.56 -13.39 10.35
C LEU A 63 -7.77 -13.78 11.21
N SER A 64 -8.15 -12.90 12.16
CA SER A 64 -9.33 -13.05 12.99
C SER A 64 -9.83 -11.69 13.45
N ASN A 65 -10.95 -11.64 14.19
CA ASN A 65 -11.52 -10.39 14.70
C ASN A 65 -10.53 -9.52 15.52
N SER A 66 -9.48 -10.12 16.08
CA SER A 66 -8.50 -9.43 16.93
C SER A 66 -7.05 -9.64 16.50
N GLU A 67 -6.79 -10.36 15.41
CA GLU A 67 -5.43 -10.70 14.98
C GLU A 67 -5.11 -10.08 13.63
N LEU A 68 -4.05 -9.28 13.61
CA LEU A 68 -3.50 -8.65 12.42
C LEU A 68 -2.11 -9.23 12.13
N HIS A 69 -1.91 -9.60 10.88
CA HIS A 69 -0.63 -9.98 10.31
C HIS A 69 -0.10 -8.84 9.43
N LEU A 70 1.04 -8.27 9.80
CA LEU A 70 1.75 -7.28 9.01
C LEU A 70 2.83 -7.99 8.20
N ALA A 71 2.66 -8.02 6.88
CA ALA A 71 3.57 -8.74 6.00
C ALA A 71 4.96 -8.08 5.98
N ARG A 72 5.99 -8.84 6.34
CA ARG A 72 7.39 -8.34 6.36
C ARG A 72 8.06 -8.36 4.99
N GLN A 73 7.63 -9.28 4.12
CA GLN A 73 8.16 -9.47 2.77
C GLN A 73 7.23 -8.93 1.68
N HIS A 74 6.05 -8.44 2.04
CA HIS A 74 5.12 -7.78 1.12
C HIS A 74 4.80 -6.40 1.68
N ARG A 75 5.53 -5.41 1.19
CA ARG A 75 5.51 -4.05 1.74
C ARG A 75 5.09 -3.06 0.67
N TRP A 76 4.49 -1.96 1.10
CA TRP A 76 4.32 -0.81 0.23
C TRP A 76 5.70 -0.27 -0.17
N ALA A 77 5.84 0.09 -1.45
CA ALA A 77 7.07 0.66 -1.98
C ALA A 77 7.31 2.09 -1.47
N GLU A 78 6.24 2.78 -1.09
CA GLU A 78 6.21 4.12 -0.51
C GLU A 78 5.18 4.16 0.63
N PRO A 79 5.22 5.16 1.53
CA PRO A 79 4.18 5.35 2.53
C PRO A 79 2.78 5.29 1.92
N LEU A 80 1.89 4.51 2.54
CA LEU A 80 0.58 4.19 1.98
C LEU A 80 -0.28 5.46 1.84
N ASP A 81 -0.25 6.33 2.83
CA ASP A 81 -0.91 7.64 2.83
C ASP A 81 -0.56 8.46 1.59
N SER A 82 0.73 8.57 1.26
CA SER A 82 1.24 9.31 0.10
C SER A 82 0.70 8.75 -1.21
N GLN A 83 0.56 7.43 -1.33
CA GLN A 83 -0.02 6.80 -2.52
C GLN A 83 -1.51 7.09 -2.64
N LEU A 84 -2.24 7.00 -1.53
CA LEU A 84 -3.67 7.26 -1.46
C LEU A 84 -4.01 8.73 -1.76
N GLU A 85 -3.19 9.67 -1.24
CA GLU A 85 -3.28 11.11 -1.51
C GLU A 85 -3.12 11.41 -3.00
N ARG A 86 -2.07 10.87 -3.64
CA ARG A 86 -1.86 11.07 -5.09
C ARG A 86 -3.02 10.52 -5.92
N SER A 87 -3.54 9.34 -5.56
CA SER A 87 -4.71 8.78 -6.23
C SER A 87 -5.96 9.66 -6.06
N LEU A 88 -6.17 10.27 -4.88
CA LEU A 88 -7.28 11.21 -4.66
C LEU A 88 -7.09 12.50 -5.46
N HIS A 89 -5.87 13.06 -5.49
CA HIS A 89 -5.57 14.21 -6.33
C HIS A 89 -5.85 13.96 -7.81
N ALA A 90 -5.49 12.77 -8.32
CA ALA A 90 -5.81 12.39 -9.69
C ALA A 90 -7.32 12.30 -9.94
N ALA A 91 -8.09 11.72 -9.01
CA ALA A 91 -9.54 11.65 -9.11
C ALA A 91 -10.20 13.04 -9.05
N LEU A 92 -9.70 13.93 -8.19
CA LEU A 92 -10.17 15.31 -8.12
C LEU A 92 -9.88 16.09 -9.40
N ALA A 93 -8.68 15.93 -9.96
CA ALA A 93 -8.26 16.60 -11.20
C ALA A 93 -9.07 16.15 -12.44
N SER A 94 -9.69 14.97 -12.40
CA SER A 94 -10.56 14.50 -13.49
C SER A 94 -11.98 15.06 -13.42
N HIS A 95 -12.30 15.89 -12.41
CA HIS A 95 -13.59 16.54 -12.24
C HIS A 95 -13.43 18.06 -12.29
N ASP A 96 -14.39 18.76 -12.89
CA ASP A 96 -14.37 20.21 -13.05
C ASP A 96 -14.92 20.91 -11.80
N LEU A 97 -14.30 20.65 -10.64
CA LEU A 97 -14.66 21.30 -9.38
C LEU A 97 -14.04 22.70 -9.35
N PRO A 98 -14.82 23.78 -9.23
CA PRO A 98 -14.28 25.15 -9.17
C PRO A 98 -13.63 25.49 -7.81
N ASP A 99 -13.50 24.50 -6.90
CA ASP A 99 -13.32 24.74 -5.48
C ASP A 99 -11.88 24.51 -4.98
N SER A 100 -11.43 25.45 -4.13
CA SER A 100 -10.30 25.26 -3.23
C SER A 100 -10.82 24.86 -1.85
N GLY A 101 -10.06 24.05 -1.12
CA GLY A 101 -10.47 23.57 0.19
C GLY A 101 -9.49 22.55 0.75
N GLN A 102 -9.82 21.99 1.92
CA GLN A 102 -9.05 20.93 2.56
C GLN A 102 -9.92 19.68 2.68
N LEU A 103 -9.46 18.57 2.10
CA LEU A 103 -10.03 17.24 2.27
C LEU A 103 -9.13 16.43 3.21
N VAL A 104 -9.67 16.05 4.36
CA VAL A 104 -9.01 15.12 5.29
C VAL A 104 -9.75 13.79 5.23
N VAL A 105 -9.02 12.71 4.91
CA VAL A 105 -9.55 11.35 4.92
C VAL A 105 -8.86 10.56 6.03
N SER A 106 -9.62 9.94 6.92
CA SER A 106 -9.08 9.12 8.01
C SER A 106 -9.50 7.67 7.84
N LEU A 107 -8.54 6.78 7.59
CA LEU A 107 -8.77 5.37 7.36
C LEU A 107 -8.46 4.54 8.61
N SER A 108 -9.46 3.76 9.03
CA SER A 108 -9.32 2.77 10.09
C SER A 108 -8.99 1.38 9.56
N GLN A 109 -9.29 1.09 8.28
CA GLN A 109 -8.95 -0.16 7.61
C GLN A 109 -8.58 0.09 6.14
N PHE A 110 -7.52 -0.58 5.70
CA PHE A 110 -7.09 -0.71 4.31
C PHE A 110 -6.29 -2.01 4.19
N GLN A 111 -7.00 -3.14 4.14
CA GLN A 111 -6.39 -4.44 4.43
C GLN A 111 -7.15 -5.62 3.80
N GLY A 112 -6.48 -6.77 3.77
CA GLY A 112 -7.15 -8.06 3.56
C GLY A 112 -7.81 -8.55 4.85
N VAL A 113 -8.92 -9.28 4.74
CA VAL A 113 -9.61 -9.94 5.84
C VAL A 113 -9.90 -11.37 5.42
N GLN A 114 -9.35 -12.32 6.18
CA GLN A 114 -9.63 -13.73 5.98
C GLN A 114 -11.06 -14.05 6.43
N SER A 115 -11.78 -14.83 5.62
CA SER A 115 -13.10 -15.35 5.99
C SER A 115 -13.31 -16.75 5.46
N ASP A 116 -14.24 -17.50 6.05
CA ASP A 116 -14.59 -18.85 5.62
C ASP A 116 -15.10 -18.89 4.17
N GLY A 117 -15.67 -17.79 3.68
CA GLY A 117 -16.17 -17.63 2.32
C GLY A 117 -15.14 -17.11 1.31
N GLY A 118 -13.87 -17.03 1.73
CA GLY A 118 -12.80 -16.45 0.94
C GLY A 118 -12.41 -15.05 1.40
N ASP A 119 -11.20 -14.69 1.03
CA ASP A 119 -10.54 -13.47 1.43
C ASP A 119 -11.24 -12.20 0.88
N GLN A 120 -11.32 -11.15 1.70
CA GLN A 120 -11.95 -9.88 1.36
C GLN A 120 -10.94 -8.74 1.43
N ALA A 121 -11.01 -7.79 0.50
CA ALA A 121 -10.38 -6.49 0.65
C ALA A 121 -11.35 -5.54 1.35
N VAL A 122 -10.90 -4.80 2.34
CA VAL A 122 -11.74 -3.90 3.15
C VAL A 122 -11.11 -2.53 3.28
N ILE A 123 -11.94 -1.50 3.05
CA ILE A 123 -11.60 -0.09 3.25
C ILE A 123 -12.65 0.54 4.16
N ARG A 124 -12.23 1.09 5.30
CA ARG A 124 -13.11 1.79 6.23
C ARG A 124 -12.48 3.08 6.71
N GLY A 125 -13.33 4.08 6.92
CA GLY A 125 -12.88 5.39 7.37
C GLY A 125 -13.98 6.43 7.35
N VAL A 126 -13.54 7.69 7.42
CA VAL A 126 -14.38 8.88 7.29
C VAL A 126 -13.63 9.93 6.48
N TRP A 127 -14.37 10.87 5.92
CA TRP A 127 -13.80 12.03 5.25
C TRP A 127 -14.50 13.32 5.71
N LEU A 128 -13.73 14.41 5.72
CA LEU A 128 -14.17 15.76 6.06
C LEU A 128 -13.60 16.72 5.02
N PHE A 129 -14.47 17.48 4.38
CA PHE A 129 -14.11 18.56 3.48
C PHE A 129 -14.48 19.91 4.11
N SER A 130 -13.50 20.80 4.17
CA SER A 130 -13.64 22.14 4.73
C SER A 130 -13.28 23.20 3.70
N LYS A 131 -14.13 24.21 3.57
CA LYS A 131 -13.93 25.38 2.71
C LYS A 131 -14.27 26.65 3.48
N ALA A 132 -13.48 27.71 3.28
CA ALA A 132 -13.65 28.95 4.02
C ALA A 132 -15.02 29.58 3.72
N GLY A 133 -15.77 29.93 4.77
CA GLY A 133 -17.09 30.55 4.65
C GLY A 133 -18.25 29.57 4.38
N GLU A 134 -17.98 28.26 4.32
CA GLU A 134 -18.99 27.23 4.10
C GLU A 134 -19.02 26.22 5.26
N ALA A 135 -20.18 25.58 5.46
CA ALA A 135 -20.28 24.50 6.42
C ALA A 135 -19.47 23.28 5.93
N PRO A 136 -18.76 22.57 6.82
CA PRO A 136 -18.00 21.40 6.42
C PRO A 136 -18.91 20.27 5.94
N ARG A 137 -18.46 19.55 4.92
CA ARG A 137 -19.11 18.35 4.39
C ARG A 137 -18.36 17.12 4.87
N GLN A 138 -19.06 16.04 5.15
CA GLN A 138 -18.44 14.84 5.69
C GLN A 138 -19.21 13.58 5.31
N GLY A 139 -18.53 12.44 5.37
CA GLY A 139 -19.15 11.15 5.12
C GLY A 139 -18.35 9.99 5.69
N THR A 140 -18.93 8.80 5.58
CA THR A 140 -18.29 7.54 5.99
C THR A 140 -17.83 6.77 4.77
N ILE A 141 -16.76 6.00 4.94
CA ILE A 141 -16.20 5.08 3.95
C ILE A 141 -16.45 3.67 4.46
N SER A 142 -17.17 2.87 3.68
CA SER A 142 -17.39 1.46 3.95
C SER A 142 -17.43 0.71 2.62
N TRP A 143 -16.26 0.23 2.20
CA TRP A 143 -16.11 -0.54 0.99
C TRP A 143 -15.54 -1.92 1.32
N GLN A 144 -16.05 -2.95 0.64
CA GLN A 144 -15.54 -4.31 0.73
C GLN A 144 -15.78 -5.06 -0.58
N ALA A 145 -14.85 -5.93 -0.96
CA ALA A 145 -15.02 -6.82 -2.10
C ALA A 145 -14.22 -8.13 -1.93
N PRO A 146 -14.67 -9.24 -2.54
CA PRO A 146 -13.91 -10.47 -2.54
C PRO A 146 -12.59 -10.31 -3.31
N VAL A 147 -11.53 -10.90 -2.78
CA VAL A 147 -10.25 -11.03 -3.48
C VAL A 147 -10.35 -12.24 -4.41
N PRO A 148 -10.20 -12.08 -5.74
CA PRO A 148 -10.53 -13.13 -6.70
C PRO A 148 -9.55 -14.31 -6.72
N ALA A 149 -8.36 -14.15 -6.16
CA ALA A 149 -7.34 -15.19 -6.07
C ALA A 149 -6.39 -14.89 -4.90
N ASP A 150 -5.77 -15.93 -4.36
CA ASP A 150 -4.82 -15.80 -3.27
C ASP A 150 -3.62 -14.92 -3.64
N GLY A 151 -3.04 -14.31 -2.61
CA GLY A 151 -1.78 -13.60 -2.70
C GLY A 151 -1.89 -12.08 -2.69
N TYR A 152 -0.80 -11.46 -2.25
CA TYR A 152 -0.70 -10.01 -2.05
C TYR A 152 -0.90 -9.17 -3.34
N PRO A 153 -0.41 -9.57 -4.53
CA PRO A 153 -0.66 -8.79 -5.75
C PRO A 153 -2.16 -8.62 -6.04
N THR A 154 -2.93 -9.71 -5.96
CA THR A 154 -4.37 -9.69 -6.20
C THR A 154 -5.12 -8.86 -5.15
N LEU A 155 -4.70 -8.95 -3.88
CA LEU A 155 -5.22 -8.08 -2.83
C LEU A 155 -4.95 -6.60 -3.13
N VAL A 156 -3.73 -6.25 -3.54
CA VAL A 156 -3.35 -4.87 -3.86
C VAL A 156 -4.17 -4.32 -5.03
N GLU A 157 -4.37 -5.10 -6.09
CA GLU A 157 -5.23 -4.71 -7.22
C GLU A 157 -6.69 -4.51 -6.79
N THR A 158 -7.17 -5.34 -5.86
CA THR A 158 -8.55 -5.25 -5.35
C THR A 158 -8.72 -4.02 -4.44
N LEU A 159 -7.74 -3.74 -3.57
CA LEU A 159 -7.70 -2.54 -2.73
C LEU A 159 -7.60 -1.27 -3.59
N ASP A 160 -6.80 -1.29 -4.64
CA ASP A 160 -6.68 -0.17 -5.58
C ASP A 160 -8.01 0.17 -6.24
N ARG A 161 -8.72 -0.85 -6.77
CA ARG A 161 -10.07 -0.66 -7.30
C ARG A 161 -11.02 -0.05 -6.27
N GLY A 162 -11.00 -0.58 -5.05
CA GLY A 162 -11.83 -0.06 -3.96
C GLY A 162 -11.50 1.37 -3.56
N TRP A 163 -10.23 1.75 -3.66
CA TRP A 163 -9.82 3.14 -3.43
C TRP A 163 -10.31 4.07 -4.54
N GLN A 164 -10.24 3.65 -5.80
CA GLN A 164 -10.79 4.41 -6.92
C GLN A 164 -12.32 4.58 -6.81
N ASP A 165 -13.04 3.54 -6.37
CA ASP A 165 -14.48 3.62 -6.07
C ASP A 165 -14.75 4.62 -4.95
N THR A 166 -13.98 4.52 -3.86
CA THR A 166 -14.09 5.42 -2.69
C THR A 166 -13.82 6.87 -3.09
N ALA A 167 -12.80 7.11 -3.91
CA ALA A 167 -12.45 8.44 -4.41
C ALA A 167 -13.61 9.05 -5.21
N ARG A 168 -14.26 8.30 -6.10
CA ARG A 168 -15.46 8.76 -6.83
C ARG A 168 -16.57 9.17 -5.88
N VAL A 169 -16.86 8.37 -4.85
CA VAL A 169 -17.89 8.69 -3.85
C VAL A 169 -17.56 9.95 -3.07
N ILE A 170 -16.30 10.12 -2.67
CA ILE A 170 -15.84 11.34 -1.99
C ILE A 170 -16.02 12.55 -2.91
N VAL A 171 -15.52 12.49 -4.15
CA VAL A 171 -15.62 13.60 -5.11
C VAL A 171 -17.08 14.01 -5.35
N SER A 172 -18.00 13.06 -5.55
CA SER A 172 -19.43 13.38 -5.66
C SER A 172 -20.04 13.97 -4.38
N GLY A 173 -19.48 13.66 -3.21
CA GLY A 173 -19.85 14.30 -1.93
C GLY A 173 -19.35 15.74 -1.80
N LEU A 174 -18.33 16.12 -2.58
CA LEU A 174 -17.78 17.48 -2.66
C LEU A 174 -18.52 18.38 -3.67
N GLU A 175 -19.51 17.85 -4.39
CA GLU A 175 -20.33 18.64 -5.33
C GLU A 175 -21.65 19.16 -4.71
N GLN A 176 -22.05 18.61 -3.56
CA GLN A 176 -23.33 18.87 -2.89
C GLN A 176 -23.28 20.10 -1.97
#